data_AF-A0A3B8X7K3-F1
#
_entry.id   AF-A0A3B8X7K3-F1
#
_cell.length_a   1.000
_cell.length_b   1.000
_cell.length_c   1.000
_cell.angle_alpha   90.00
_cell.angle_beta   90.00
_cell.angle_gamma   90.00
#
_symmetry.space_group_name_H-M   'P 1'
#
loop_
_entity.id
_entity.type
_entity.pdbx_description
1 polymer ?
#
loop_
_entity_poly.entity_id
_entity_poly.type
_entity_poly.pdbx_seq_one_letter_code
_entity_poly.pdbx_strand_id
1 'polypeptide(L)'
;MKTICTVIVLAPLAGSLLAGLGGRLIGRAGAHTVTILGVAISALLSARVLWHLLSAQQAGESVVYNETLYTWMESGGLSIQVGFMIDMLSATMM
;
A
#
# COMPACT_ATOMS: atom_id res chain seq x y z
N MET A 1 -6.28 7.45 -6.66
CA MET A 1 -5.83 6.68 -5.47
C MET A 1 -5.18 5.35 -5.84
N LYS A 2 -5.58 4.65 -6.93
CA LYS A 2 -5.00 3.37 -7.39
C LYS A 2 -3.48 3.26 -7.33
N THR A 3 -2.77 4.15 -8.01
CA THR A 3 -1.30 4.11 -8.04
C THR A 3 -0.70 4.34 -6.66
N ILE A 4 -1.27 5.25 -5.86
CA ILE A 4 -0.80 5.55 -4.50
C ILE A 4 -0.93 4.31 -3.60
N CYS A 5 -2.11 3.69 -3.56
CA CYS A 5 -2.37 2.48 -2.77
C CYS A 5 -1.48 1.31 -3.21
N THR A 6 -1.23 1.19 -4.52
CA THR A 6 -0.33 0.15 -5.04
C THR A 6 1.11 0.40 -4.59
N VAL A 7 1.59 1.65 -4.61
CA VAL A 7 2.94 2.00 -4.14
C VAL A 7 3.08 1.79 -2.63
N ILE A 8 2.04 2.10 -1.83
CA ILE A 8 2.03 1.83 -0.38
C ILE A 8 2.34 0.34 -0.11
N VAL A 9 1.69 -0.58 -0.81
CA VAL A 9 1.92 -2.02 -0.61
C VAL A 9 3.26 -2.49 -1.21
N LEU A 10 3.65 -1.95 -2.37
CA LEU A 10 4.84 -2.42 -3.08
C LEU A 10 6.16 -1.84 -2.56
N ALA A 11 6.18 -0.64 -1.99
CA ALA A 11 7.40 -0.01 -1.50
C ALA A 11 8.13 -0.83 -0.41
N PRO A 12 7.48 -1.29 0.68
CA PRO A 12 8.13 -2.13 1.68
C PRO A 12 8.47 -3.53 1.15
N LEU A 13 7.66 -4.08 0.24
CA LEU A 13 7.95 -5.36 -0.43
C LEU A 13 9.21 -5.27 -1.30
N ALA A 14 9.37 -4.18 -2.06
CA ALA A 14 10.59 -3.93 -2.83
C ALA A 14 11.79 -3.78 -1.90
N GLY A 15 11.64 -3.08 -0.77
CA GLY A 15 12.69 -2.92 0.23
C GLY A 15 13.14 -4.27 0.82
N SER A 16 12.20 -5.14 1.18
CA SER A 16 12.50 -6.47 1.72
C SER A 16 13.11 -7.40 0.67
N LEU A 17 12.68 -7.32 -0.59
CA LEU A 17 13.26 -8.07 -1.71
C LEU A 17 14.73 -7.67 -1.93
N LEU A 18 15.01 -6.36 -1.96
CA LEU A 18 16.36 -5.82 -2.15
C LEU A 18 17.28 -6.19 -0.98
N ALA A 19 16.81 -6.07 0.26
CA ALA A 19 17.59 -6.44 1.43
C ALA A 19 17.78 -7.97 1.56
N GLY A 20 16.77 -8.77 1.23
CA GLY A 20 16.78 -10.22 1.35
C GLY A 20 17.62 -10.92 0.26
N LEU A 21 17.43 -10.57 -1.01
CA LEU A 21 18.15 -11.18 -2.13
C LEU A 21 19.47 -10.46 -2.44
N GLY A 22 19.50 -9.13 -2.29
CA GLY A 22 20.66 -8.29 -2.59
C GLY A 22 21.56 -7.98 -1.39
N GLY A 23 21.26 -8.50 -0.19
CA GLY A 23 21.95 -8.13 1.05
C GLY A 23 23.48 -8.34 1.03
N ARG A 24 23.99 -9.33 0.27
CA ARG A 24 25.43 -9.57 0.13
C ARG A 24 26.14 -8.54 -0.74
N LEU A 25 25.45 -7.94 -1.70
CA LEU A 25 25.98 -6.89 -2.60
C LEU A 25 25.92 -5.51 -1.92
N ILE A 26 24.82 -5.25 -1.22
CA ILE A 26 24.48 -3.93 -0.67
C ILE A 26 25.07 -3.75 0.75
N GLY A 27 25.44 -4.84 1.41
CA GLY A 27 26.00 -4.85 2.76
C GLY A 27 24.99 -4.48 3.84
N ARG A 28 25.42 -4.55 5.10
CA ARG A 28 24.58 -4.23 6.27
C ARG A 28 24.01 -2.82 6.21
N ALA A 29 24.82 -1.86 5.76
CA ALA A 29 24.45 -0.46 5.75
C ALA A 29 23.32 -0.15 4.75
N GLY A 30 23.47 -0.59 3.50
CA GLY A 30 22.43 -0.34 2.51
C GLY A 30 21.18 -1.20 2.73
N ALA A 31 21.30 -2.41 3.29
CA ALA A 31 20.15 -3.27 3.57
C ALA A 31 19.13 -2.58 4.50
N HIS A 32 19.57 -2.02 5.63
CA HIS A 32 18.66 -1.31 6.53
C HIS A 32 18.20 0.04 5.98
N THR A 33 19.06 0.73 5.22
CA THR A 33 18.70 2.01 4.60
C THR A 33 17.55 1.83 3.60
N VAL A 34 17.62 0.81 2.74
CA VAL A 34 16.61 0.54 1.72
C VAL A 34 15.28 0.10 2.34
N THR A 35 15.29 -0.71 3.39
CA THR A 35 14.05 -1.10 4.09
C THR A 35 13.41 0.07 4.83
N ILE A 36 14.20 0.90 5.51
CA ILE A 36 13.69 2.12 6.18
C ILE A 36 13.09 3.07 5.15
N LEU A 37 13.76 3.31 4.02
CA LEU A 37 13.24 4.18 2.95
C LEU A 37 11.93 3.62 2.36
N GLY A 38 11.85 2.31 2.12
CA GLY A 38 10.63 1.67 1.63
C GLY A 38 9.44 1.87 2.57
N VAL A 39 9.63 1.66 3.87
CA VAL A 39 8.59 1.89 4.89
C VAL A 39 8.27 3.38 5.04
N ALA A 40 9.27 4.27 5.00
CA ALA A 40 9.06 5.71 5.12
C ALA A 40 8.21 6.25 3.96
N ILE A 41 8.45 5.80 2.72
CA ILE A 41 7.64 6.16 1.56
C ILE A 41 6.19 5.66 1.75
N SER A 42 6.01 4.42 2.19
CA SER A 42 4.70 3.86 2.49
C SER A 42 3.96 4.69 3.53
N ALA A 43 4.61 5.03 4.64
CA ALA A 43 4.02 5.79 5.74
C ALA A 43 3.59 7.21 5.32
N LEU A 44 4.43 7.92 4.55
CA LEU A 44 4.08 9.25 4.03
C LEU A 44 2.87 9.21 3.09
N LEU A 45 2.80 8.18 2.24
CA LEU A 45 1.66 7.99 1.35
C LEU A 45 0.38 7.57 2.10
N SER A 46 0.48 6.69 3.11
CA SER A 46 -0.65 6.35 4.00
C SER A 46 -1.18 7.60 4.71
N ALA A 47 -0.30 8.46 5.25
CA ALA A 47 -0.69 9.71 5.89
C ALA A 47 -1.43 10.66 4.93
N ARG A 48 -1.00 10.72 3.66
CA ARG A 48 -1.70 11.48 2.61
C ARG A 48 -3.09 10.92 2.34
N VAL A 49 -3.26 9.59 2.30
CA VAL A 49 -4.56 8.95 2.10
C VAL A 49 -5.48 9.23 3.28
N LEU A 50 -5.00 9.10 4.52
CA LEU A 50 -5.77 9.41 5.72
C LEU A 50 -6.21 10.89 5.73
N TRP A 51 -5.30 11.81 5.39
CA TRP A 51 -5.63 13.23 5.30
C TRP A 51 -6.74 13.50 4.27
N HIS A 52 -6.66 12.85 3.11
CA HIS A 52 -7.68 12.97 2.08
C HIS A 52 -9.05 12.50 2.58
N LEU A 53 -9.12 11.33 3.23
CA LEU A 53 -10.37 10.79 3.78
C LEU A 53 -10.94 11.66 4.90
N LEU A 54 -10.09 12.17 5.80
CA LEU A 54 -10.49 13.11 6.84
C LEU A 54 -11.09 14.39 6.26
N SER A 55 -10.44 14.97 5.24
CA SER A 55 -10.92 16.20 4.61
C SER A 55 -12.26 16.00 3.89
N ALA A 56 -12.46 14.85 3.24
CA ALA A 56 -13.73 14.52 2.59
C ALA A 56 -14.84 14.28 3.63
N GLN A 57 -14.54 13.59 4.73
CA GLN A 57 -15.49 13.37 5.81
C GLN A 57 -15.92 14.68 6.48
N GLN A 58 -15.00 15.65 6.64
CA GLN A 58 -15.31 16.99 7.14
C GLN A 58 -16.20 17.79 6.18
N ALA A 59 -16.09 17.56 4.87
CA ALA A 59 -16.98 18.12 3.85
C ALA A 59 -18.35 17.43 3.78
N GLY A 60 -18.60 16.40 4.61
CA GLY A 60 -19.85 15.63 4.63
C GLY A 60 -19.90 14.49 3.62
N GLU A 61 -18.78 14.16 2.96
CA GLU A 61 -18.68 13.06 2.00
C GLU A 61 -18.10 11.81 2.66
N SER A 62 -18.83 10.71 2.64
CA SER A 62 -18.30 9.40 3.01
C SER A 62 -17.58 8.78 1.81
N VAL A 63 -16.30 9.11 1.63
CA VAL A 63 -15.50 8.59 0.53
C VAL A 63 -14.92 7.22 0.92
N VAL A 64 -15.44 6.16 0.31
CA VAL A 64 -14.82 4.82 0.34
C VAL A 64 -14.13 4.59 -0.99
N TYR A 65 -12.86 4.21 -0.95
CA TYR A 65 -12.11 3.87 -2.15
C TYR A 65 -12.21 2.37 -2.39
N ASN A 66 -12.97 1.95 -3.41
CA ASN A 66 -13.14 0.54 -3.78
C ASN A 66 -12.75 0.32 -5.24
N GLU A 67 -11.63 -0.35 -5.48
CA GLU A 67 -11.07 -0.56 -6.80
C GLU A 67 -10.42 -1.93 -6.94
N THR A 68 -10.79 -2.65 -7.99
CA THR A 68 -10.19 -3.95 -8.34
C THR A 68 -8.88 -3.76 -9.11
N LEU A 69 -7.85 -4.53 -8.75
CA LEU A 69 -6.59 -4.56 -9.49
C LEU A 69 -6.61 -5.63 -10.59
N TYR A 70 -6.94 -6.87 -10.21
CA TYR A 70 -7.03 -8.01 -11.12
C TYR A 70 -7.88 -9.14 -10.53
N THR A 71 -8.36 -10.04 -11.38
CA THR A 71 -9.03 -11.28 -10.96
C THR A 71 -7.98 -12.34 -10.64
N TRP A 72 -7.95 -12.81 -9.39
CA TRP A 72 -6.99 -13.82 -8.95
C TRP A 72 -7.42 -15.23 -9.34
N MET A 73 -8.72 -15.54 -9.23
CA MET A 73 -9.26 -16.85 -9.57
C MET A 73 -10.68 -16.72 -10.09
N GLU A 74 -11.02 -17.49 -11.11
CA GLU A 74 -12.40 -17.69 -11.56
C GLU A 74 -12.66 -19.20 -11.71
N SER A 75 -13.67 -19.71 -11.03
CA SER A 75 -14.02 -21.14 -11.08
C SER A 75 -15.49 -21.36 -10.74
N GLY A 76 -16.22 -22.06 -11.62
CA GLY A 76 -17.60 -22.50 -11.34
C GLY A 76 -18.59 -21.39 -10.97
N GLY A 77 -18.40 -20.17 -11.47
CA GLY A 77 -19.21 -18.98 -11.13
C GLY A 77 -18.72 -18.18 -9.92
N LEU A 78 -17.66 -18.63 -9.24
CA LEU A 78 -16.97 -17.86 -8.21
C LEU A 78 -15.84 -17.04 -8.85
N SER A 79 -15.89 -15.72 -8.70
CA SER A 79 -14.84 -14.78 -9.10
C SER A 79 -14.19 -14.17 -7.86
N ILE A 80 -12.91 -14.47 -7.63
CA ILE A 80 -12.11 -13.88 -6.54
C ILE A 80 -11.22 -12.80 -7.13
N GLN A 81 -11.38 -11.58 -6.64
CA GLN A 81 -10.68 -10.41 -7.11
C GLN A 81 -9.74 -9.88 -6.03
N VAL A 82 -8.56 -9.42 -6.44
CA VAL A 82 -7.63 -8.70 -5.59
C VAL A 82 -7.78 -7.22 -5.90
N GLY A 83 -8.09 -6.44 -4.87
CA GLY A 83 -8.37 -5.02 -4.98
C GLY A 83 -8.10 -4.28 -3.68
N PHE A 84 -8.33 -2.99 -3.71
CA PHE A 84 -8.28 -2.13 -2.54
C PHE A 84 -9.69 -1.72 -2.17
N MET A 85 -10.07 -1.98 -0.92
CA MET A 85 -11.21 -1.35 -0.28
C MET A 85 -10.68 -0.57 0.92
N ILE A 86 -10.54 0.75 0.76
CA ILE A 86 -9.98 1.64 1.77
C ILE A 86 -11.07 2.58 2.24
N ASP A 87 -11.46 2.37 3.49
CA ASP A 87 -12.32 3.24 4.26
C ASP A 87 -11.52 3.91 5.39
N MET A 88 -12.22 4.66 6.23
CA MET A 88 -11.61 5.37 7.36
C MET A 88 -10.94 4.42 8.36
N LEU A 89 -11.53 3.24 8.60
CA LEU A 89 -10.94 2.24 9.49
C LEU A 89 -9.66 1.67 8.89
N SER A 90 -9.66 1.32 7.61
CA SER A 90 -8.48 0.82 6.90
C SER A 90 -7.37 1.87 6.87
N ALA A 91 -7.70 3.14 6.63
CA ALA A 91 -6.72 4.22 6.58
C ALA A 91 -6.11 4.58 7.94
N THR A 92 -6.79 4.27 9.05
CA THR A 92 -6.21 4.43 10.40
C THR A 92 -5.31 3.27 10.80
N MET A 93 -5.41 2.13 10.13
CA MET A 93 -4.61 0.93 10.38
C MET A 93 -3.38 0.79 9.45
N MET A 94 -3.37 1.47 8.29
CA MET A 94 -2.26 1.48 7.31
C MET A 94 -1.13 2.46 7.66
#